data_AF-A0A6C0I3M9-F1
#
_entry.id   AF-A0A6C0I3M9-F1
#
_cell.length_a   1.000
_cell.length_b   1.000
_cell.length_c   1.000
_cell.angle_alpha   90.00
_cell.angle_beta   90.00
_cell.angle_gamma   90.00
#
_symmetry.space_group_name_H-M   'P 1'
#
loop_
_entity.id
_entity.type
_entity.pdbx_description
1 polymer ?
#
loop_
_entity_poly.entity_id
_entity_poly.type
_entity_poly.pdbx_seq_one_letter_code
_entity_poly.pdbx_strand_id
1 'polypeptide(L)'
;MLNNDKKYIRIGYSKMEEPVEQNIESLDNNNVLKRVPFWSEDPNILLQHFELFPIDPMTYSQKLNALTRLILLLTAAIFVYSGSIRLLIVSAITVGAIFILFYYHEKDKKKGEKKVRFEGFDNSSPAYSYMAENNIPIPDNVFDEPDLTNPLSNVLLTDYDYNPNKRPAPPLSNSDVNAQLLTQAKRLVIDQNPDQPDIADKLFQDLGENLVFEQSMRPFFSNPSTTIPNDQAGFAEFCYGSMISCKEGNKFACARNLTRHTNV
;
A
#
# COMPACT_ATOMS: atom_id res chain seq x y z
N MET A 1 -35.29 -40.44 -7.06
CA MET A 1 -34.27 -41.41 -7.48
C MET A 1 -33.48 -40.81 -8.61
N LEU A 2 -32.28 -40.30 -8.31
CA LEU A 2 -31.09 -40.31 -9.17
C LEU A 2 -29.96 -39.78 -8.28
N ASN A 3 -29.27 -40.75 -7.74
CA ASN A 3 -28.09 -40.64 -6.89
C ASN A 3 -26.93 -40.19 -7.79
N ASN A 4 -26.26 -39.09 -7.45
CA ASN A 4 -25.00 -38.71 -8.07
C ASN A 4 -23.97 -38.45 -6.97
N ASP A 5 -23.37 -39.55 -6.54
CA ASP A 5 -22.19 -39.62 -5.69
C ASP A 5 -21.01 -38.90 -6.37
N LYS A 6 -20.80 -37.62 -6.04
CA LYS A 6 -19.52 -36.95 -6.28
C LYS A 6 -18.59 -37.27 -5.11
N LYS A 7 -17.79 -38.32 -5.30
CA LYS A 7 -16.68 -38.68 -4.44
C LYS A 7 -15.53 -37.69 -4.68
N TYR A 8 -15.44 -36.66 -3.84
CA TYR A 8 -14.32 -35.73 -3.86
C TYR A 8 -13.08 -36.42 -3.28
N ILE A 9 -12.03 -36.48 -4.09
CA ILE A 9 -10.70 -36.91 -3.69
C ILE A 9 -10.11 -35.77 -2.84
N ARG A 10 -9.93 -36.02 -1.53
CA ARG A 10 -9.09 -35.16 -0.68
C ARG A 10 -7.63 -35.38 -1.06
N ILE A 11 -7.07 -34.45 -1.82
CA ILE A 11 -5.62 -34.28 -1.95
C ILE A 11 -5.27 -33.10 -1.05
N GLY A 12 -4.47 -33.37 -0.03
CA GLY A 12 -4.08 -32.38 0.97
C GLY A 12 -3.15 -31.33 0.39
N TYR A 13 -3.57 -30.08 0.48
CA TYR A 13 -2.69 -28.93 0.47
C TYR A 13 -2.75 -28.27 1.85
N SER A 14 -1.57 -28.01 2.41
CA SER A 14 -1.35 -27.39 3.71
C SER A 14 -2.07 -26.05 3.80
N LYS A 15 -2.86 -25.90 4.85
CA LYS A 15 -3.67 -24.74 5.16
C LYS A 15 -2.83 -23.67 5.87
N MET A 16 -2.78 -22.44 5.34
CA MET A 16 -2.57 -21.19 6.09
C MET A 16 -3.18 -20.04 5.26
N GLU A 17 -3.96 -19.07 5.73
CA GLU A 17 -4.99 -18.93 6.78
C GLU A 17 -5.61 -17.53 6.54
N GLU A 18 -6.93 -17.39 6.49
CA GLU A 18 -7.70 -16.18 6.89
C GLU A 18 -9.05 -16.69 7.47
N PRO A 19 -9.71 -16.03 8.45
CA PRO A 19 -9.40 -14.78 9.16
C PRO A 19 -9.15 -15.00 10.67
N VAL A 20 -8.11 -14.39 11.24
CA VAL A 20 -7.75 -14.54 12.68
C VAL A 20 -8.02 -13.26 13.50
N GLU A 21 -8.77 -12.28 12.98
CA GLU A 21 -8.96 -11.00 13.67
C GLU A 21 -9.86 -11.03 14.91
N GLN A 22 -10.66 -12.08 15.14
CA GLN A 22 -11.51 -12.17 16.34
C GLN A 22 -10.98 -13.12 17.43
N ASN A 23 -9.94 -13.92 17.13
CA ASN A 23 -9.36 -14.84 18.11
C ASN A 23 -7.97 -14.42 18.61
N ILE A 24 -7.31 -13.45 17.96
CA ILE A 24 -6.02 -12.92 18.41
C ILE A 24 -6.14 -12.14 19.74
N GLU A 25 -7.29 -11.51 20.01
CA GLU A 25 -7.50 -10.79 21.27
C GLU A 25 -7.48 -11.69 22.52
N SER A 26 -7.65 -13.00 22.37
CA SER A 26 -7.69 -13.94 23.52
C SER A 26 -6.40 -14.73 23.73
N LEU A 27 -5.50 -14.81 22.74
CA LEU A 27 -4.23 -15.54 22.82
C LEU A 27 -2.99 -14.64 22.94
N ASP A 28 -3.12 -13.33 22.72
CA ASP A 28 -2.07 -12.34 22.97
C ASP A 28 -2.05 -11.84 24.45
N ASN A 29 -2.83 -12.44 25.34
CA ASN A 29 -2.86 -12.04 26.75
C ASN A 29 -1.82 -12.74 27.64
N ASN A 30 -1.02 -13.68 27.10
CA ASN A 30 -0.10 -14.50 27.93
C ASN A 30 1.38 -14.48 27.53
N ASN A 31 1.79 -13.75 26.49
CA ASN A 31 3.21 -13.53 26.19
C ASN A 31 3.46 -12.08 25.77
N VAL A 32 3.44 -11.18 26.75
CA VAL A 32 3.98 -9.83 26.58
C VAL A 32 5.45 -9.97 26.17
N LEU A 33 5.74 -9.86 24.88
CA LEU A 33 7.11 -9.72 24.38
C LEU A 33 7.71 -8.51 25.09
N LYS A 34 8.55 -8.77 26.09
CA LYS A 34 9.14 -7.75 26.94
C LYS A 34 10.01 -6.85 26.06
N ARG A 35 9.50 -5.67 25.69
CA ARG A 35 10.27 -4.67 24.94
C ARG A 35 11.50 -4.30 25.75
N VAL A 36 12.68 -4.52 25.18
CA VAL A 36 13.95 -4.14 25.81
C VAL A 36 14.19 -2.65 25.50
N PRO A 37 14.28 -1.78 26.53
CA PRO A 37 14.52 -0.36 26.29
C PRO A 37 15.96 -0.11 25.82
N PHE A 38 16.20 1.09 25.30
CA PHE A 38 17.54 1.49 24.88
C PHE A 38 18.44 1.75 26.10
N TRP A 39 19.74 1.50 25.99
CA TRP A 39 20.66 1.59 27.13
C TRP A 39 20.77 2.99 27.77
N SER A 40 20.31 4.05 27.10
CA SER A 40 20.26 5.38 27.73
C SER A 40 19.18 5.51 28.80
N GLU A 41 18.14 4.66 28.75
CA GLU A 41 17.09 4.61 29.77
C GLU A 41 17.53 3.73 30.95
N ASP A 42 18.14 2.57 30.65
CA ASP A 42 18.74 1.69 31.66
C ASP A 42 20.11 1.14 31.18
N PRO A 43 21.23 1.66 31.73
CA PRO A 43 22.57 1.22 31.36
C PRO A 43 22.87 -0.25 31.68
N ASN A 44 22.17 -0.85 32.64
CA ASN A 44 22.41 -2.24 33.06
C ASN A 44 22.09 -3.25 31.95
N ILE A 45 21.29 -2.83 30.97
CA ILE A 45 20.92 -3.63 29.80
C ILE A 45 22.16 -4.05 29.01
N LEU A 46 23.22 -3.25 28.99
CA LEU A 46 24.45 -3.59 28.29
C LEU A 46 25.17 -4.81 28.90
N LEU A 47 24.93 -5.12 30.18
CA LEU A 47 25.57 -6.23 30.89
C LEU A 47 24.66 -7.46 31.04
N GLN A 48 23.34 -7.28 30.95
CA GLN A 48 22.38 -8.35 31.26
C GLN A 48 22.18 -9.39 30.15
N HIS A 49 22.46 -9.06 28.88
CA HIS A 49 22.22 -9.97 27.75
C HIS A 49 23.49 -10.17 26.90
N PHE A 50 23.66 -11.38 26.35
CA PHE A 50 24.83 -11.78 25.55
C PHE A 50 24.59 -11.72 24.03
N GLU A 51 23.61 -10.94 23.58
CA GLU A 51 23.37 -10.70 22.15
C GLU A 51 24.41 -9.72 21.60
N LEU A 52 25.34 -10.23 20.79
CA LEU A 52 26.49 -9.47 20.27
C LEU A 52 26.25 -8.86 18.88
N PHE A 53 25.30 -9.40 18.12
CA PHE A 53 25.03 -8.96 16.74
C PHE A 53 23.53 -8.76 16.52
N PRO A 54 23.15 -7.75 15.71
CA PRO A 54 21.76 -7.53 15.36
C PRO A 54 21.26 -8.65 14.44
N ILE A 55 20.09 -9.22 14.76
CA ILE A 55 19.37 -10.17 13.89
C ILE A 55 18.00 -9.60 13.49
N ASP A 56 17.44 -10.08 12.39
CA ASP A 56 16.18 -9.57 11.82
C ASP A 56 14.99 -9.52 12.80
N PRO A 57 14.72 -10.54 13.65
CA PRO A 57 13.59 -10.50 14.57
C PRO A 57 13.76 -9.52 15.75
N MET A 58 14.91 -8.84 15.90
CA MET A 58 15.14 -7.90 17.00
C MET A 58 14.47 -6.55 16.77
N THR A 59 13.99 -5.95 17.86
CA THR A 59 13.53 -4.56 17.87
C THR A 59 14.68 -3.59 17.64
N TYR A 60 14.36 -2.39 17.15
CA TYR A 60 15.36 -1.35 16.87
C TYR A 60 16.27 -1.03 18.07
N SER A 61 15.70 -0.90 19.27
CA SER A 61 16.46 -0.66 20.51
C SER A 61 17.40 -1.81 20.84
N GLN A 62 16.96 -3.06 20.67
CA GLN A 62 17.80 -4.25 20.86
C GLN A 62 18.97 -4.30 19.87
N LYS A 63 18.74 -3.94 18.60
CA LYS A 63 19.79 -3.88 17.58
C LYS A 63 20.89 -2.88 17.95
N LEU A 64 20.52 -1.68 18.40
CA LEU A 64 21.50 -0.68 18.86
C LEU A 64 22.20 -1.08 20.16
N ASN A 65 21.50 -1.74 21.08
CA ASN A 65 22.09 -2.26 22.31
C ASN A 65 23.14 -3.34 22.00
N ALA A 66 22.83 -4.30 21.12
CA ALA A 66 23.76 -5.34 20.67
C ALA A 66 25.02 -4.73 20.03
N LEU A 67 24.84 -3.73 19.16
CA LEU A 67 25.95 -3.00 18.53
C LEU A 67 26.82 -2.28 19.57
N THR A 68 26.20 -1.63 20.56
CA THR A 68 26.92 -0.92 21.63
C THR A 68 27.74 -1.90 22.49
N ARG A 69 27.18 -3.07 22.82
CA ARG A 69 27.90 -4.13 23.55
C ARG A 69 29.11 -4.65 22.78
N LEU A 70 28.96 -4.90 21.49
CA LEU A 70 30.05 -5.34 20.63
C LEU A 70 31.21 -4.34 20.63
N ILE A 71 30.90 -3.04 20.49
CA ILE A 71 31.91 -1.97 20.49
C ILE A 71 32.64 -1.92 21.84
N LEU A 72 31.92 -2.02 22.96
CA LEU A 72 32.53 -2.01 24.29
C LEU A 72 33.44 -3.22 24.52
N LEU A 73 33.00 -4.43 24.11
CA LEU A 73 33.80 -5.65 24.24
C LEU A 73 35.06 -5.61 23.38
N LEU A 74 34.95 -5.19 22.13
CA LEU A 74 36.10 -5.05 21.23
C LEU A 74 37.06 -3.98 21.75
N THR A 75 36.54 -2.85 22.23
CA THR A 75 37.38 -1.79 22.80
C THR A 75 38.10 -2.29 24.06
N ALA A 76 37.43 -3.03 24.94
CA ALA A 76 38.05 -3.60 26.14
C ALA A 76 39.17 -4.59 25.79
N ALA A 77 38.92 -5.52 24.86
CA ALA A 77 39.92 -6.50 24.41
C ALA A 77 41.15 -5.82 23.78
N ILE A 78 40.92 -4.85 22.89
CA ILE A 78 41.99 -4.10 22.22
C ILE A 78 42.74 -3.20 23.21
N PHE A 79 42.05 -2.60 24.19
CA PHE A 79 42.68 -1.77 25.21
C PHE A 79 43.61 -2.58 26.12
N VAL A 80 43.21 -3.80 26.51
CA VAL A 80 44.08 -4.71 27.28
C VAL A 80 45.34 -5.09 26.48
N TYR A 81 45.22 -5.27 25.16
CA TYR A 81 46.36 -5.59 24.30
C TYR A 81 47.27 -4.38 24.02
N SER A 82 46.71 -3.23 23.65
CA SER A 82 47.46 -2.07 23.16
C SER A 82 47.78 -1.02 24.22
N GLY A 83 47.05 -0.95 25.34
CA GLY A 83 47.23 0.04 26.41
C GLY A 83 47.01 1.51 26.00
N SER A 84 46.46 1.77 24.81
CA SER A 84 46.37 3.13 24.26
C SER A 84 45.07 3.84 24.65
N ILE A 85 45.19 4.95 25.39
CA ILE A 85 44.05 5.82 25.78
C ILE A 85 43.32 6.38 24.55
N ARG A 86 44.02 6.53 23.41
CA ARG A 86 43.41 7.02 22.16
C ARG A 86 42.25 6.14 21.70
N LEU A 87 42.32 4.83 21.95
CA LEU A 87 41.26 3.88 21.59
C LEU A 87 39.99 4.07 22.43
N LEU A 88 40.14 4.43 23.71
CA LEU A 88 39.00 4.76 24.56
C LEU A 88 38.27 6.01 24.05
N ILE A 89 39.01 7.03 23.62
CA ILE A 89 38.43 8.26 23.06
C ILE A 89 37.62 7.97 21.79
N VAL A 90 38.17 7.15 20.88
CA VAL A 90 37.47 6.75 19.65
C VAL A 90 36.19 5.97 19.97
N SER A 91 36.25 5.04 20.93
CA SER A 91 35.08 4.26 21.36
C SER A 91 33.98 5.13 22.00
N ALA A 92 34.37 6.18 22.74
CA ALA A 92 33.42 7.11 23.32
C ALA A 92 32.69 7.93 22.25
N ILE A 93 33.42 8.34 21.19
CA ILE A 93 32.83 9.06 20.05
C ILE A 93 31.83 8.17 19.30
N THR A 94 32.16 6.89 19.07
CA THR A 94 31.27 5.97 18.34
C THR A 94 30.01 5.64 19.15
N VAL A 95 30.11 5.42 20.46
CA VAL A 95 28.94 5.26 21.34
C VAL A 95 28.09 6.53 21.36
N GLY A 96 28.73 7.71 21.36
CA GLY A 96 28.04 8.99 21.23
C GLY A 96 27.27 9.14 19.91
N ALA A 97 27.83 8.68 18.79
CA ALA A 97 27.16 8.67 17.50
C ALA A 97 25.92 7.75 17.51
N ILE A 98 26.00 6.58 18.14
CA ILE A 98 24.87 5.66 18.31
C ILE A 98 23.75 6.31 19.14
N PHE A 99 24.11 7.02 20.21
CA PHE A 99 23.16 7.77 21.02
C PHE A 99 22.45 8.87 20.21
N ILE A 100 23.20 9.64 19.41
CA ILE A 100 22.63 10.67 18.53
C ILE A 100 21.65 10.06 17.52
N LEU A 101 22.02 8.91 16.93
CA LEU A 101 21.19 8.18 15.98
C LEU A 101 19.87 7.75 16.62
N PHE A 102 19.92 7.16 17.82
CA PHE A 102 18.72 6.80 18.59
C PHE A 102 17.85 8.03 18.90
N TYR A 103 18.46 9.12 19.34
CA TYR A 103 17.75 10.35 19.71
C TYR A 103 17.01 11.00 18.53
N TYR A 104 17.62 11.03 17.34
CA TYR A 104 16.95 11.52 16.13
C TYR A 104 15.81 10.58 15.70
N HIS A 105 16.02 9.28 15.74
CA HIS A 105 14.99 8.30 15.40
C HIS A 105 13.79 8.34 16.37
N GLU A 106 14.02 8.55 17.67
CA GLU A 106 12.94 8.72 18.65
C GLU A 106 12.18 10.04 18.44
N LYS A 107 12.87 11.12 18.05
CA LYS A 107 12.24 12.38 17.64
C LYS A 107 11.39 12.22 16.40
N ASP A 108 11.86 11.47 15.41
CA ASP A 108 11.12 11.24 14.18
C ASP A 108 9.91 10.35 14.40
N LYS A 109 10.00 9.35 15.29
CA LYS A 109 8.81 8.59 15.75
C LYS A 109 7.79 9.47 16.48
N LYS A 110 8.22 10.29 17.44
CA LYS A 110 7.33 11.22 18.17
C LYS A 110 6.75 12.30 17.26
N LYS A 111 7.48 12.70 16.20
CA LYS A 111 6.95 13.56 15.14
C LYS A 111 5.99 12.79 14.23
N GLY A 112 6.24 11.54 13.86
CA GLY A 112 5.30 10.72 13.08
C GLY A 112 3.97 10.50 13.80
N GLU A 113 4.00 10.32 15.13
CA GLU A 113 2.79 10.15 15.96
C GLU A 113 2.04 11.47 16.25
N LYS A 114 2.73 12.63 16.30
CA LYS A 114 2.11 13.95 16.55
C LYS A 114 2.00 14.85 15.31
N LYS A 115 2.51 14.40 14.17
CA LYS A 115 2.45 15.06 12.87
C LYS A 115 2.30 14.01 11.78
N VAL A 116 1.06 13.55 11.62
CA VAL A 116 0.45 13.65 10.28
C VAL A 116 0.19 15.14 10.03
N ARG A 117 1.26 15.93 9.92
CA ARG A 117 1.26 17.23 9.26
C ARG A 117 2.18 17.03 8.08
N PHE A 118 1.61 16.34 7.10
CA PHE A 118 2.14 16.23 5.75
C PHE A 118 2.39 17.66 5.26
N GLU A 119 3.52 17.85 4.59
CA GLU A 119 3.92 19.13 4.00
C GLU A 119 2.82 19.65 3.08
N GLY A 120 2.04 20.66 3.47
CA GLY A 120 1.31 21.60 2.59
C GLY A 120 0.41 21.05 1.46
N PHE A 121 0.25 19.75 1.36
CA PHE A 121 -0.58 19.01 0.41
C PHE A 121 -1.54 18.22 1.29
N ASP A 122 -2.57 18.89 1.79
CA ASP A 122 -3.72 18.14 2.26
C ASP A 122 -4.21 17.32 1.07
N ASN A 123 -4.17 15.99 1.21
CA ASN A 123 -4.64 15.02 0.21
C ASN A 123 -6.14 15.16 -0.10
N SER A 124 -6.86 16.03 0.58
CA SER A 124 -8.18 16.46 0.15
C SER A 124 -8.00 17.37 -1.06
N SER A 125 -8.14 16.79 -2.25
CA SER A 125 -8.34 17.56 -3.48
C SER A 125 -9.37 18.69 -3.22
N PRO A 126 -9.28 19.85 -3.89
CA PRO A 126 -10.28 20.92 -3.75
C PRO A 126 -11.74 20.45 -3.90
N ALA A 127 -11.95 19.30 -4.56
CA ALA A 127 -13.24 18.64 -4.64
C ALA A 127 -13.69 18.06 -3.29
N TYR A 128 -12.81 17.39 -2.54
CA TYR A 128 -13.15 16.84 -1.22
C TYR A 128 -13.52 17.92 -0.19
N SER A 129 -12.81 19.05 -0.19
CA SER A 129 -13.15 20.17 0.70
C SER A 129 -14.50 20.79 0.35
N TYR A 130 -14.80 20.95 -0.94
CA TYR A 130 -16.11 21.42 -1.41
C TYR A 130 -17.24 20.43 -1.03
N MET A 131 -17.01 19.13 -1.18
CA MET A 131 -18.00 18.10 -0.81
C MET A 131 -18.26 18.10 0.69
N ALA A 132 -17.21 18.21 1.51
CA ALA A 132 -17.34 18.28 2.96
C ALA A 132 -18.08 19.55 3.42
N GLU A 133 -17.78 20.71 2.82
CA GLU A 133 -18.47 21.97 3.11
C GLU A 133 -19.97 21.91 2.75
N ASN A 134 -20.31 21.26 1.64
CA ASN A 134 -21.69 21.14 1.17
C ASN A 134 -22.44 19.90 1.69
N ASN A 135 -21.86 19.15 2.65
CA ASN A 135 -22.41 17.91 3.20
C ASN A 135 -22.79 16.86 2.12
N ILE A 136 -21.99 16.76 1.05
CA ILE A 136 -22.20 15.80 -0.02
C ILE A 136 -21.50 14.49 0.38
N PRO A 137 -22.24 13.36 0.53
CA PRO A 137 -21.62 12.09 0.89
C PRO A 137 -20.71 11.59 -0.23
N ILE A 138 -19.55 11.05 0.16
CA ILE A 138 -18.62 10.41 -0.77
C ILE A 138 -19.14 8.99 -1.02
N PRO A 139 -19.45 8.62 -2.27
CA PRO A 139 -19.87 7.26 -2.58
C PRO A 139 -18.68 6.29 -2.47
N ASP A 140 -18.82 5.26 -1.63
CA ASP A 140 -17.75 4.28 -1.38
C ASP A 140 -17.58 3.26 -2.53
N ASN A 141 -18.59 3.12 -3.41
CA ASN A 141 -18.70 2.00 -4.36
C ASN A 141 -18.99 2.45 -5.81
N VAL A 142 -18.28 3.48 -6.27
CA VAL A 142 -18.45 4.04 -7.63
C VAL A 142 -17.97 3.09 -8.72
N PHE A 143 -16.89 2.36 -8.48
CA PHE A 143 -16.24 1.52 -9.48
C PHE A 143 -16.52 0.03 -9.24
N ASP A 144 -16.43 -0.76 -10.32
CA ASP A 144 -16.31 -2.21 -10.20
C ASP A 144 -14.88 -2.56 -9.77
N GLU A 145 -14.73 -3.56 -8.90
CA GLU A 145 -13.42 -4.05 -8.47
C GLU A 145 -12.86 -5.07 -9.47
N PRO A 146 -11.52 -5.19 -9.60
CA PRO A 146 -10.91 -6.25 -10.42
C PRO A 146 -11.30 -7.63 -9.90
N ASP A 147 -11.96 -8.43 -10.73
CA ASP A 147 -12.35 -9.81 -10.43
C ASP A 147 -11.49 -10.81 -11.22
N LEU A 148 -11.42 -12.06 -10.75
CA LEU A 148 -10.67 -13.15 -11.38
C LEU A 148 -11.10 -13.37 -12.83
N THR A 149 -12.39 -13.33 -13.12
CA THR A 149 -12.91 -13.57 -14.48
C THR A 149 -12.67 -12.40 -15.42
N ASN A 150 -12.50 -11.18 -14.89
CA ASN A 150 -12.34 -9.96 -15.68
C ASN A 150 -11.48 -8.91 -14.93
N PRO A 151 -10.15 -9.10 -14.85
CA PRO A 151 -9.27 -8.22 -14.08
C PRO A 151 -9.26 -6.76 -14.55
N LEU A 152 -9.57 -6.53 -15.83
CA LEU A 152 -9.61 -5.19 -16.44
C LEU A 152 -10.99 -4.54 -16.38
N SER A 153 -12.00 -5.27 -15.89
CA SER A 153 -13.40 -4.85 -15.84
C SER A 153 -13.93 -4.31 -17.18
N ASN A 154 -13.48 -4.91 -18.30
CA ASN A 154 -13.98 -4.59 -19.63
C ASN A 154 -15.40 -5.12 -19.82
N VAL A 155 -16.22 -4.47 -20.64
CA VAL A 155 -17.57 -5.02 -20.95
C VAL A 155 -17.42 -6.35 -21.68
N LEU A 156 -17.98 -7.41 -21.10
CA LEU A 156 -18.05 -8.73 -21.70
C LEU A 156 -19.44 -8.98 -22.29
N LEU A 157 -19.55 -9.93 -23.23
CA LEU A 157 -20.85 -10.32 -23.80
C LEU A 157 -21.79 -10.89 -22.72
N THR A 158 -21.23 -11.60 -21.74
CA THR A 158 -21.96 -12.16 -20.60
C THR A 158 -22.57 -11.10 -19.68
N ASP A 159 -22.00 -9.88 -19.66
CA ASP A 159 -22.50 -8.82 -18.79
C ASP A 159 -23.89 -8.36 -19.20
N TYR A 160 -24.29 -8.49 -20.47
CA TYR A 160 -25.65 -8.14 -20.89
C TYR A 160 -26.73 -9.00 -20.21
N ASP A 161 -26.43 -10.25 -19.89
CA ASP A 161 -27.36 -11.17 -19.23
C ASP A 161 -27.20 -11.14 -17.70
N TYR A 162 -25.96 -11.13 -17.20
CA TYR A 162 -25.65 -11.33 -15.79
C TYR A 162 -25.30 -10.04 -15.02
N ASN A 163 -24.91 -8.97 -15.71
CA ASN A 163 -24.55 -7.68 -15.11
C ASN A 163 -25.03 -6.49 -15.99
N PRO A 164 -26.34 -6.34 -16.22
CA PRO A 164 -26.87 -5.36 -17.16
C PRO A 164 -26.68 -3.89 -16.71
N ASN A 165 -26.39 -3.67 -15.42
CA ASN A 165 -26.10 -2.36 -14.83
C ASN A 165 -24.63 -2.30 -14.38
N LYS A 166 -23.70 -2.66 -15.28
CA LYS A 166 -22.27 -2.74 -15.00
C LYS A 166 -21.71 -1.36 -14.62
N ARG A 167 -20.99 -1.29 -13.49
CA ARG A 167 -20.34 -0.05 -13.02
C ARG A 167 -19.05 0.21 -13.81
N PRO A 168 -18.57 1.47 -13.81
CA PRO A 168 -17.33 1.80 -14.49
C PRO A 168 -16.13 1.02 -13.93
N ALA A 169 -15.19 0.67 -14.81
CA ALA A 169 -13.92 0.11 -14.40
C ALA A 169 -13.13 1.11 -13.53
N PRO A 170 -12.32 0.63 -12.59
CA PRO A 170 -11.55 1.49 -11.70
C PRO A 170 -10.38 2.12 -12.47
N PRO A 171 -9.93 3.32 -12.06
CA PRO A 171 -8.85 4.01 -12.76
C PRO A 171 -7.52 3.26 -12.60
N LEU A 172 -6.99 2.74 -13.71
CA LEU A 172 -5.70 2.02 -13.75
C LEU A 172 -4.49 2.89 -13.41
N SER A 173 -4.63 4.21 -13.42
CA SER A 173 -3.59 5.15 -12.99
C SER A 173 -3.34 5.08 -11.48
N ASN A 174 -4.29 4.57 -10.69
CA ASN A 174 -4.11 4.38 -9.26
C ASN A 174 -3.23 3.14 -9.01
N SER A 175 -2.14 3.32 -8.25
CA SER A 175 -1.21 2.24 -7.90
C SER A 175 -1.87 1.08 -7.16
N ASP A 176 -2.83 1.38 -6.29
CA ASP A 176 -3.48 0.37 -5.45
C ASP A 176 -4.37 -0.55 -6.30
N VAL A 177 -5.15 0.06 -7.21
CA VAL A 177 -5.97 -0.65 -8.20
C VAL A 177 -5.10 -1.47 -9.14
N ASN A 178 -3.98 -0.90 -9.60
CA ASN A 178 -3.06 -1.60 -10.50
C ASN A 178 -2.43 -2.82 -9.82
N ALA A 179 -2.04 -2.72 -8.54
CA ALA A 179 -1.51 -3.84 -7.77
C ALA A 179 -2.57 -4.94 -7.56
N GLN A 180 -3.81 -4.56 -7.29
CA GLN A 180 -4.94 -5.50 -7.20
C GLN A 180 -5.17 -6.23 -8.52
N LEU A 181 -5.23 -5.48 -9.63
CA LEU A 181 -5.38 -6.04 -10.98
C LEU A 181 -4.26 -7.04 -11.30
N LEU A 182 -3.00 -6.69 -11.07
CA LEU A 182 -1.87 -7.58 -11.33
C LEU A 182 -1.98 -8.87 -10.50
N THR A 183 -2.46 -8.77 -9.26
CA THR A 183 -2.71 -9.91 -8.39
C THR A 183 -3.81 -10.81 -8.95
N GLN A 184 -4.93 -10.24 -9.40
CA GLN A 184 -6.03 -11.02 -10.00
C GLN A 184 -5.63 -11.62 -11.35
N ALA A 185 -4.85 -10.92 -12.17
CA ALA A 185 -4.34 -11.43 -13.44
C ALA A 185 -3.41 -12.65 -13.22
N LYS A 186 -2.54 -12.61 -12.20
CA LYS A 186 -1.73 -13.78 -11.83
C LYS A 186 -2.59 -14.95 -11.37
N ARG A 187 -3.62 -14.69 -10.56
CA ARG A 187 -4.57 -15.71 -10.09
C ARG A 187 -5.37 -16.34 -11.23
N LEU A 188 -5.79 -15.54 -12.21
CA LEU A 188 -6.46 -16.02 -13.42
C LEU A 188 -5.61 -17.05 -14.16
N VAL A 189 -4.30 -16.81 -14.32
CA VAL A 189 -3.38 -17.75 -14.96
C VAL A 189 -3.30 -19.07 -14.18
N ILE A 190 -3.30 -19.01 -12.85
CA ILE A 190 -3.28 -20.20 -12.00
C ILE A 190 -4.58 -21.00 -12.15
N ASP A 191 -5.74 -20.33 -12.08
CA ASP A 191 -7.06 -20.97 -12.19
C ASP A 191 -7.29 -21.63 -13.56
N GLN A 192 -6.75 -21.02 -14.62
CA GLN A 192 -6.81 -21.57 -15.97
C GLN A 192 -5.88 -22.79 -16.18
N ASN A 193 -4.94 -23.05 -15.28
CA ASN A 193 -3.96 -24.14 -15.39
C ASN A 193 -3.98 -25.07 -14.16
N PRO A 194 -5.11 -25.75 -13.88
CA PRO A 194 -5.27 -26.57 -12.67
C PRO A 194 -4.33 -27.77 -12.62
N ASP A 195 -3.83 -28.24 -13.77
CA ASP A 195 -2.90 -29.37 -13.86
C ASP A 195 -1.47 -29.03 -13.35
N GLN A 196 -1.18 -27.74 -13.12
CA GLN A 196 0.13 -27.25 -12.71
C GLN A 196 0.03 -26.43 -11.42
N PRO A 197 0.06 -27.09 -10.23
CA PRO A 197 -0.14 -26.39 -8.96
C PRO A 197 1.02 -25.46 -8.57
N ASP A 198 2.20 -25.63 -9.16
CA ASP A 198 3.41 -24.83 -8.91
C ASP A 198 3.70 -23.77 -9.98
N ILE A 199 2.73 -23.48 -10.86
CA ILE A 199 2.90 -22.55 -11.97
C ILE A 199 3.18 -21.11 -11.49
N ALA A 200 2.62 -20.72 -10.34
CA ALA A 200 2.81 -19.40 -9.77
C ALA A 200 4.28 -19.14 -9.40
N ASP A 201 4.91 -20.12 -8.76
CA ASP A 201 6.30 -20.04 -8.32
C ASP A 201 7.28 -20.08 -9.49
N LYS A 202 6.87 -20.65 -10.63
CA LYS A 202 7.70 -20.70 -11.84
C LYS A 202 7.61 -19.46 -12.71
N LEU A 203 6.51 -18.70 -12.62
CA LEU A 203 6.26 -17.55 -13.51
C LEU A 203 6.40 -16.20 -12.81
N PHE A 204 6.30 -16.14 -11.48
CA PHE A 204 6.15 -14.88 -10.75
C PHE A 204 7.03 -14.77 -9.49
N GLN A 205 8.03 -15.64 -9.31
CA GLN A 205 8.81 -15.69 -8.07
C GLN A 205 9.84 -14.56 -8.00
N ASP A 206 10.58 -14.33 -9.08
CA ASP A 206 11.64 -13.32 -9.10
C ASP A 206 11.13 -11.92 -9.51
N LEU A 207 11.85 -10.87 -9.10
CA LEU A 207 11.57 -9.51 -9.53
C LEU A 207 11.72 -9.36 -11.05
N GLY A 208 12.69 -10.06 -11.67
CA GLY A 208 12.86 -10.07 -13.12
C GLY A 208 11.66 -10.65 -13.85
N GLU A 209 11.11 -11.76 -13.35
CA GLU A 209 9.91 -12.41 -13.91
C GLU A 209 8.68 -11.53 -13.77
N ASN A 210 8.51 -10.89 -12.60
CA ASN A 210 7.42 -9.93 -12.37
C ASN A 210 7.49 -8.73 -13.34
N LEU A 211 8.69 -8.21 -13.61
CA LEU A 211 8.87 -7.15 -14.60
C LEU A 211 8.52 -7.61 -16.02
N VAL A 212 8.91 -8.82 -16.40
CA VAL A 212 8.57 -9.41 -17.71
C VAL A 212 7.05 -9.60 -17.83
N PHE A 213 6.39 -10.03 -16.75
CA PHE A 213 4.94 -10.13 -16.69
C PHE A 213 4.25 -8.77 -16.83
N GLU A 214 4.70 -7.74 -16.11
CA GLU A 214 4.15 -6.39 -16.27
C GLU A 214 4.34 -5.85 -17.69
N GLN A 215 5.48 -6.14 -18.33
CA GLN A 215 5.72 -5.78 -19.72
C GLN A 215 4.85 -6.56 -20.70
N SER A 216 4.52 -7.81 -20.40
CA SER A 216 3.61 -8.64 -21.21
C SER A 216 2.15 -8.23 -21.04
N MET A 217 1.82 -7.50 -19.97
CA MET A 217 0.50 -6.92 -19.73
C MET A 217 0.22 -5.64 -20.55
N ARG A 218 1.23 -5.01 -21.18
CA ARG A 218 1.06 -3.79 -22.00
C ARG A 218 -0.03 -3.83 -23.10
N PRO A 219 -0.25 -4.92 -23.86
CA PRO A 219 -1.34 -4.97 -24.84
C PRO A 219 -2.72 -5.10 -24.20
N PHE A 220 -2.80 -5.35 -22.89
CA PHE A 220 -4.04 -5.53 -22.16
C PHE A 220 -4.37 -4.25 -21.38
N PHE A 221 -5.50 -3.64 -21.71
CA PHE A 221 -5.95 -2.38 -21.11
C PHE A 221 -7.47 -2.35 -20.96
N SER A 222 -7.94 -1.50 -20.06
CA SER A 222 -9.36 -1.20 -19.94
C SER A 222 -9.80 -0.28 -21.08
N ASN A 223 -10.88 -0.66 -21.76
CA ASN A 223 -11.46 0.11 -22.86
C ASN A 223 -12.02 1.45 -22.35
N PRO A 224 -12.18 2.46 -23.23
CA PRO A 224 -12.75 3.75 -22.82
C PRO A 224 -14.21 3.66 -22.31
N SER A 225 -14.97 2.66 -22.75
CA SER A 225 -16.35 2.41 -22.33
C SER A 225 -16.40 1.09 -21.59
N THR A 226 -16.66 1.14 -20.28
CA THR A 226 -16.69 -0.03 -19.38
C THR A 226 -18.06 -0.27 -18.71
N THR A 227 -19.03 0.61 -18.95
CA THR A 227 -20.38 0.54 -18.39
C THR A 227 -21.38 -0.07 -19.36
N ILE A 228 -22.50 -0.56 -18.82
CA ILE A 228 -23.71 -0.89 -19.58
C ILE A 228 -24.89 -0.12 -18.95
N PRO A 229 -25.61 0.72 -19.71
CA PRO A 229 -25.27 1.23 -21.04
C PRO A 229 -24.00 2.10 -21.04
N ASN A 230 -23.47 2.43 -22.22
CA ASN A 230 -22.37 3.40 -22.35
C ASN A 230 -22.85 4.81 -21.90
N ASP A 231 -22.00 5.53 -21.17
CA ASP A 231 -22.26 6.86 -20.60
C ASP A 231 -22.26 7.99 -21.66
N GLN A 232 -23.26 7.98 -22.52
CA GLN A 232 -23.47 9.04 -23.51
C GLN A 232 -23.84 10.38 -22.86
N ALA A 233 -24.47 10.35 -21.69
CA ALA A 233 -24.87 11.55 -20.96
C ALA A 233 -23.64 12.30 -20.45
N GLY A 234 -22.71 11.60 -19.79
CA GLY A 234 -21.44 12.17 -19.35
C GLY A 234 -20.61 12.71 -20.50
N PHE A 235 -20.59 12.03 -21.65
CA PHE A 235 -19.92 12.56 -22.84
C PHE A 235 -20.57 13.85 -23.37
N ALA A 236 -21.91 13.90 -23.45
CA ALA A 236 -22.62 15.09 -23.89
C ALA A 236 -22.42 16.28 -22.94
N GLU A 237 -22.43 16.02 -21.63
CA GLU A 237 -22.16 17.02 -20.60
C GLU A 237 -20.70 17.51 -20.63
N PHE A 238 -19.75 16.62 -20.89
CA PHE A 238 -18.36 17.00 -21.13
C PHE A 238 -18.21 17.94 -22.34
N CYS A 239 -18.88 17.63 -23.46
CA CYS A 239 -18.81 18.45 -24.67
C CYS A 239 -19.57 19.78 -24.56
N TYR A 240 -20.75 19.79 -23.94
CA TYR A 240 -21.71 20.91 -24.03
C TYR A 240 -22.21 21.43 -22.68
N GLY A 241 -21.99 20.74 -21.56
CA GLY A 241 -22.60 21.05 -20.26
C GLY A 241 -22.20 22.42 -19.70
N SER A 242 -21.00 22.90 -20.03
CA SER A 242 -20.52 24.23 -19.63
C SER A 242 -20.83 25.35 -20.63
N MET A 243 -21.49 25.05 -21.76
CA MET A 243 -21.87 26.07 -22.73
C MET A 243 -23.07 26.87 -22.25
N ILE A 244 -22.79 28.06 -21.76
CA ILE A 244 -23.83 29.04 -21.44
C ILE A 244 -24.40 29.67 -22.71
N SER A 245 -25.74 29.67 -22.86
CA SER A 245 -26.40 30.29 -24.00
C SER A 245 -26.97 31.66 -23.66
N CYS A 246 -26.85 32.61 -24.58
CA CYS A 246 -27.55 33.90 -24.46
C CYS A 246 -29.09 33.73 -24.48
N LYS A 247 -29.60 32.69 -25.17
CA LYS A 247 -31.04 32.39 -25.23
C LYS A 247 -31.63 32.03 -23.86
N GLU A 248 -30.80 31.54 -22.95
CA GLU A 248 -31.17 31.22 -21.56
C GLU A 248 -31.17 32.46 -20.65
N GLY A 249 -30.88 33.66 -21.18
CA GLY A 249 -30.84 34.90 -20.41
C GLY A 249 -29.52 35.14 -19.69
N ASN A 250 -28.47 34.36 -19.99
CA ASN A 250 -27.15 34.57 -19.41
C ASN A 250 -26.50 35.85 -19.98
N LYS A 251 -26.39 36.88 -19.15
CA LYS A 251 -25.87 38.21 -19.52
C LYS A 251 -24.43 38.17 -20.03
N PHE A 252 -23.57 37.31 -19.45
CA PHE A 252 -22.18 37.15 -19.87
C PHE A 252 -22.08 36.50 -21.25
N ALA A 253 -22.91 35.49 -21.53
CA ALA A 253 -22.98 34.86 -22.85
C ALA A 253 -23.46 35.82 -23.94
N CYS A 254 -24.47 36.66 -23.64
CA CYS A 254 -25.00 37.67 -24.56
C CYS A 254 -23.99 38.78 -24.88
N ALA A 255 -23.14 39.13 -23.92
CA ALA A 255 -22.16 40.21 -24.09
C ALA A 255 -20.91 39.80 -24.88
N ARG A 256 -20.67 38.50 -25.08
CA ARG A 256 -19.40 37.96 -25.62
C ARG A 256 -19.06 38.43 -27.05
N ASN A 257 -20.05 38.77 -27.86
CA ASN A 257 -19.88 39.20 -29.27
C ASN A 257 -20.38 40.63 -29.56
N LEU A 258 -20.65 41.43 -28.52
CA LEU A 258 -21.05 42.83 -28.73
C LEU A 258 -19.82 43.68 -29.11
N THR A 259 -19.93 44.42 -30.21
CA THR A 259 -18.86 45.24 -30.81
C THR A 259 -18.38 46.41 -29.94
N ARG A 260 -18.97 46.63 -28.76
CA ARG A 260 -18.66 47.76 -27.85
C ARG A 260 -17.99 47.37 -26.54
N HIS A 261 -17.63 46.11 -26.33
CA HIS A 261 -16.94 45.66 -25.12
C HIS A 261 -15.46 45.38 -25.40
N THR A 262 -14.69 46.44 -25.61
CA THR A 262 -13.25 46.43 -25.32
C THR A 262 -13.09 46.75 -23.84
N ASN A 263 -12.53 45.81 -23.07
CA ASN A 263 -12.12 46.09 -21.69
C ASN A 263 -11.00 47.15 -21.71
N VAL A 264 -11.30 48.32 -21.14
CA VAL A 264 -10.29 49.19 -20.50
C VAL A 264 -10.38 48.93 -19.01
#